data_AF-A0A4V1IPZ8-F1
#
_entry.id   AF-A0A4V1IPZ8-F1
#
_cell.length_a   1.000
_cell.length_b   1.000
_cell.length_c   1.000
_cell.angle_alpha   90.00
_cell.angle_beta   90.00
_cell.angle_gamma   90.00
#
_symmetry.space_group_name_H-M   'P 1'
#
loop_
_entity.id
_entity.type
_entity.pdbx_description
1 polymer ?
#
loop_
_entity_poly.entity_id
_entity_poly.type
_entity_poly.pdbx_seq_one_letter_code
_entity_poly.pdbx_strand_id
1 'polypeptide(L)'
;MATKTEEPAFSENETVLCFHGPLMYEAKILKIEYRKSEDSPDVLTPYYRVHYRGWKKNWDEWVPESRVLKFTDENQKQQSEIEASLSPTKTKPSGKAGGDKRKMSVGGPKKKRKESVR
;
A
#
# COMPACT_ATOMS: atom_id res chain seq x y z
N MET A 1 24.97 33.93 -9.50
CA MET A 1 24.97 32.88 -8.45
C MET A 1 24.81 31.55 -9.17
N ALA A 2 25.59 30.53 -8.81
CA ALA A 2 25.49 29.22 -9.44
C ALA A 2 24.27 28.49 -8.86
N THR A 3 23.34 28.06 -9.72
CA THR A 3 22.22 27.21 -9.31
C THR A 3 22.70 25.79 -9.09
N LYS A 4 22.47 25.22 -7.90
CA LYS A 4 22.81 23.83 -7.58
C LYS A 4 21.61 22.94 -7.91
N THR A 5 21.82 21.81 -8.58
CA THR A 5 20.77 20.81 -8.83
C THR A 5 21.07 19.57 -8.00
N GLU A 6 20.10 19.10 -7.24
CA GLU A 6 20.19 17.83 -6.50
C GLU A 6 20.01 16.65 -7.46
N GLU A 7 20.72 15.54 -7.22
CA GLU A 7 20.60 14.35 -8.06
C GLU A 7 19.30 13.58 -7.74
N PRO A 8 18.59 13.03 -8.75
CA PRO A 8 17.36 12.32 -8.53
C PRO A 8 17.65 10.94 -7.90
N ALA A 9 16.99 10.63 -6.77
CA ALA A 9 17.10 9.32 -6.13
C ALA A 9 16.48 8.16 -6.93
N PHE A 10 15.62 8.48 -7.91
CA PHE A 10 14.86 7.52 -8.71
C PHE A 10 14.89 7.85 -10.21
N SER A 11 14.57 6.86 -11.04
CA SER A 11 14.59 6.97 -12.50
C SER A 11 13.20 6.92 -13.15
N GLU A 12 13.08 7.47 -14.35
CA GLU A 12 11.87 7.27 -15.16
C GLU A 12 11.62 5.78 -15.42
N ASN A 13 10.35 5.38 -15.36
CA ASN A 13 9.88 4.01 -15.45
C ASN A 13 10.22 3.09 -14.28
N GLU A 14 10.84 3.58 -13.21
CA GLU A 14 11.08 2.82 -11.99
C GLU A 14 9.78 2.55 -11.22
N THR A 15 9.65 1.34 -10.67
CA THR A 15 8.58 0.98 -9.74
C THR A 15 8.98 1.39 -8.34
N VAL A 16 8.09 2.11 -7.66
CA VAL A 16 8.33 2.72 -6.35
C VAL A 16 7.11 2.53 -5.44
N LEU A 17 7.29 2.77 -4.15
CA LEU A 17 6.19 2.96 -3.21
C LEU A 17 6.00 4.47 -3.01
N CYS A 18 4.78 4.96 -3.10
CA CYS A 18 4.46 6.37 -2.93
C CYS A 18 3.36 6.57 -1.90
N PHE A 19 3.59 7.50 -0.97
CA PHE A 19 2.56 7.91 -0.02
C PHE A 19 1.43 8.64 -0.73
N HIS A 20 0.17 8.33 -0.38
CA HIS A 20 -1.01 9.12 -0.70
C HIS A 20 -1.93 9.11 0.53
N GLY A 21 -2.04 10.27 1.19
CA GLY A 21 -2.57 10.33 2.55
C GLY A 21 -1.68 9.52 3.52
N PRO A 22 -2.26 8.79 4.49
CA PRO A 22 -1.51 8.00 5.46
C PRO A 22 -1.00 6.65 4.92
N LEU A 23 -1.43 6.24 3.72
CA LEU A 23 -1.13 4.93 3.14
C LEU A 23 -0.03 5.03 2.08
N MET A 24 0.66 3.91 1.86
CA MET A 24 1.61 3.74 0.76
C MET A 24 1.01 2.88 -0.34
N TYR A 25 1.26 3.25 -1.58
CA TYR A 25 0.78 2.55 -2.76
C TYR A 25 1.92 2.27 -3.74
N GLU A 26 1.84 1.15 -4.44
CA GLU A 26 2.73 0.86 -5.57
C GLU A 26 2.44 1.85 -6.71
N ALA A 27 3.49 2.46 -7.23
CA ALA A 27 3.42 3.44 -8.31
C ALA A 27 4.60 3.28 -9.28
N LYS A 28 4.46 3.88 -10.46
CA LYS A 28 5.52 3.99 -11.45
C LYS A 28 5.88 5.45 -11.69
N ILE A 29 7.17 5.77 -11.74
CA ILE A 29 7.63 7.10 -12.14
C ILE A 29 7.44 7.26 -13.64
N LEU A 30 6.69 8.27 -14.03
CA LEU A 30 6.45 8.62 -15.43
C LEU A 30 7.46 9.64 -15.94
N LYS A 31 7.77 10.65 -15.13
CA LYS A 31 8.64 11.79 -15.48
C LYS A 31 9.34 12.36 -14.25
N ILE A 32 10.45 13.04 -14.49
CA ILE A 32 11.21 13.80 -13.49
C ILE A 32 11.31 15.26 -13.95
N GLU A 33 10.97 16.20 -13.08
CA GLU A 33 11.13 17.65 -13.32
C GLU A 33 11.85 18.29 -12.13
N TYR A 34 12.70 19.27 -12.39
CA TYR A 34 13.40 20.00 -11.35
C TYR A 34 12.67 21.30 -11.01
N ARG A 35 12.43 21.53 -9.72
CA ARG A 35 11.77 22.74 -9.21
C ARG A 35 12.65 23.42 -8.18
N LYS A 36 12.46 24.72 -7.97
CA LYS A 36 13.17 25.45 -6.92
C LYS A 36 12.79 24.89 -5.56
N SER A 37 13.79 24.63 -4.72
CA SER A 37 13.59 24.27 -3.33
C SER A 37 12.92 25.42 -2.58
N GLU A 38 12.05 25.06 -1.65
CA GLU A 38 11.35 26.03 -0.80
C GLU A 38 12.30 26.64 0.24
N ASP A 39 13.25 25.84 0.75
CA ASP A 39 14.29 26.29 1.69
C ASP A 39 15.39 27.13 1.03
N SER A 40 15.64 26.95 -0.26
CA SER A 40 16.77 27.58 -0.96
C SER A 40 16.46 27.77 -2.44
N PRO A 41 16.11 28.99 -2.90
CA PRO A 41 15.66 29.22 -4.27
C PRO A 41 16.75 29.02 -5.33
N ASP A 42 18.02 28.97 -4.91
CA ASP A 42 19.19 28.65 -5.76
C ASP A 42 19.42 27.15 -5.93
N VAL A 43 18.65 26.31 -5.22
CA VAL A 43 18.72 24.84 -5.32
C VAL A 43 17.52 24.33 -6.10
N LEU A 44 17.76 23.47 -7.08
CA LEU A 44 16.75 22.75 -7.82
C LEU A 44 16.63 21.32 -7.30
N THR A 45 15.44 20.93 -6.84
CA THR A 45 15.13 19.60 -6.31
C THR A 45 14.25 18.81 -7.28
N PRO A 46 14.42 17.47 -7.34
CA PRO A 46 13.62 16.62 -8.21
C PRO A 46 12.19 16.47 -7.70
N TYR A 47 11.24 16.58 -8.63
CA TYR A 47 9.84 16.23 -8.48
C TYR A 47 9.52 15.08 -9.44
N TYR A 48 8.69 14.16 -8.98
CA TYR A 48 8.37 12.93 -9.71
C TYR A 48 6.90 12.93 -10.10
N ARG A 49 6.63 12.69 -11.39
CA ARG A 49 5.28 12.43 -11.86
C ARG A 49 4.98 10.95 -11.63
N VAL A 50 4.07 10.64 -10.72
CA VAL A 50 3.76 9.26 -10.35
C VAL A 50 2.43 8.82 -10.94
N HIS A 51 2.35 7.54 -11.31
CA HIS A 51 1.11 6.84 -11.66
C HIS A 51 0.91 5.66 -10.72
N TYR A 52 -0.21 5.66 -9.99
CA TYR A 52 -0.54 4.60 -9.03
C TYR A 52 -1.10 3.37 -9.74
N ARG A 53 -0.62 2.18 -9.34
CA ARG A 53 -1.03 0.91 -9.94
C ARG A 53 -2.53 0.67 -9.72
N GLY A 54 -3.26 0.49 -10.81
CA GLY A 54 -4.71 0.23 -10.79
C GLY A 54 -5.59 1.48 -10.65
N TRP A 55 -5.01 2.68 -10.63
CA TRP A 55 -5.74 3.94 -10.55
C TRP A 55 -5.94 4.54 -11.95
N LYS A 56 -6.90 5.45 -12.09
CA LYS A 56 -7.13 6.17 -13.35
C LYS A 56 -6.03 7.24 -13.55
N LYS A 57 -5.66 7.53 -14.80
CA LYS A 57 -4.64 8.53 -15.16
C LYS A 57 -4.90 9.94 -14.64
N ASN A 58 -6.15 10.29 -14.34
CA ASN A 58 -6.49 11.60 -13.76
C ASN A 58 -6.06 11.75 -12.29
N TRP A 59 -5.61 10.65 -11.65
CA TRP A 59 -5.01 10.66 -10.32
C TRP A 59 -3.49 10.75 -10.35
N ASP A 60 -2.88 10.78 -11.53
CA ASP A 60 -1.45 11.02 -11.64
C ASP A 60 -1.15 12.40 -11.00
N GLU A 61 -0.11 12.47 -10.17
CA GLU A 61 0.27 13.68 -9.45
C GLU A 61 1.79 13.92 -9.51
N TRP A 62 2.21 15.18 -9.33
CA TRP A 62 3.61 15.54 -9.14
C TRP A 62 3.89 15.56 -7.65
N VAL A 63 4.85 14.76 -7.20
CA VAL A 63 5.20 14.62 -5.79
C VAL A 63 6.68 14.95 -5.55
N PRO A 64 7.04 15.51 -4.39
CA PRO A 64 8.43 15.65 -3.99
C PRO A 64 9.04 14.28 -3.67
N GLU A 65 10.37 14.23 -3.64
CA GLU A 65 11.12 13.02 -3.29
C GLU A 65 10.71 12.39 -1.96
N SER A 66 10.36 13.21 -0.96
CA SER A 66 9.98 12.75 0.39
C SER A 66 8.73 11.85 0.43
N ARG A 67 7.90 11.85 -0.63
CA ARG A 67 6.73 10.96 -0.74
C ARG A 67 7.03 9.63 -1.41
N VAL A 68 8.23 9.45 -1.96
CA VAL A 68 8.60 8.29 -2.78
C VAL A 68 9.65 7.46 -2.04
N LEU A 69 9.45 6.15 -2.00
CA LEU A 69 10.34 5.17 -1.41
C LEU A 69 10.69 4.08 -2.44
N LYS A 70 11.90 3.53 -2.34
CA LYS A 70 12.31 2.42 -3.20
C LYS A 70 11.43 1.20 -2.97
N PHE A 71 11.20 0.44 -4.04
CA PHE A 71 10.48 -0.83 -3.96
C PHE A 71 11.38 -1.95 -3.40
N THR A 72 11.66 -1.89 -2.11
CA THR A 72 12.46 -2.88 -1.35
C THR A 72 11.56 -3.71 -0.45
N ASP A 73 12.07 -4.84 0.05
CA ASP A 73 11.35 -5.70 1.00
C ASP A 73 11.00 -4.97 2.31
N GLU A 74 11.94 -4.17 2.82
CA GLU A 74 11.76 -3.35 4.02
C GLU A 74 10.61 -2.35 3.87
N ASN A 75 10.54 -1.64 2.75
CA ASN A 75 9.48 -0.65 2.51
C ASN A 75 8.12 -1.32 2.25
N GLN A 76 8.09 -2.50 1.62
CA GLN A 76 6.87 -3.31 1.48
C GLN A 76 6.37 -3.82 2.84
N LYS A 77 7.28 -4.21 3.73
CA LYS A 77 6.93 -4.56 5.11
C LYS A 77 6.32 -3.36 5.82
N GLN A 78 6.94 -2.17 5.72
CA GLN A 78 6.41 -0.94 6.29
C GLN A 78 5.00 -0.62 5.75
N GLN A 79 4.75 -0.83 4.45
CA GLN A 79 3.41 -0.67 3.86
C GLN A 79 2.39 -1.56 4.56
N SER A 80 2.71 -2.86 4.70
CA SER A 80 1.81 -3.81 5.36
C SER A 80 1.56 -3.48 6.84
N GLU A 81 2.56 -2.95 7.55
CA GLU A 81 2.45 -2.52 8.95
C GLU A 81 1.54 -1.29 9.09
N ILE A 82 1.70 -0.31 8.20
CA ILE A 82 0.83 0.88 8.16
C ILE A 82 -0.62 0.48 7.88
N GLU A 83 -0.86 -0.35 6.87
CA GLU A 83 -2.21 -0.84 6.52
C GLU A 83 -2.86 -1.61 7.69
N ALA A 84 -2.08 -2.45 8.37
CA ALA A 84 -2.57 -3.19 9.54
C ALA A 84 -2.95 -2.25 10.69
N SER A 85 -2.12 -1.24 10.97
CA SER A 85 -2.34 -0.29 12.08
C SER A 85 -3.56 0.61 11.90
N LEU A 86 -3.89 0.94 10.64
CA LEU A 86 -5.01 1.82 10.30
C LEU A 86 -6.32 1.08 10.07
N SER A 87 -6.31 -0.26 10.08
CA SER A 87 -7.52 -1.06 9.99
C SER A 87 -8.29 -1.01 11.33
N PRO A 88 -9.50 -0.42 11.40
CA PRO A 88 -10.22 -0.20 12.67
C PRO A 88 -10.75 -1.49 13.33
N THR A 89 -10.41 -2.68 12.83
CA THR A 89 -10.97 -3.94 13.31
C THR A 89 -10.03 -5.13 13.11
N LYS A 90 -9.08 -5.38 14.02
CA LYS A 90 -8.65 -6.75 14.44
C LYS A 90 -8.02 -6.78 15.86
N THR A 91 -8.64 -6.16 16.85
CA THR A 91 -8.50 -6.61 18.25
C THR A 91 -9.48 -7.77 18.50
N LYS A 92 -9.17 -8.96 17.97
CA LYS A 92 -9.61 -10.20 18.63
C LYS A 92 -8.45 -10.67 19.50
N PRO A 93 -8.52 -10.60 20.84
CA PRO A 93 -7.53 -11.27 21.67
C PRO A 93 -7.62 -12.76 21.38
N SER A 94 -6.52 -13.30 20.87
CA SER A 94 -6.27 -14.74 20.79
C SER A 94 -6.19 -15.28 22.22
N GLY A 95 -7.34 -15.68 22.78
CA GLY A 95 -7.39 -16.55 23.95
C GLY A 95 -6.79 -17.90 23.58
N LYS A 96 -5.60 -18.19 24.11
CA LYS A 96 -5.01 -19.53 24.08
C LYS A 96 -5.20 -20.18 25.45
N ALA A 97 -5.68 -21.43 25.40
CA ALA A 97 -5.55 -22.51 26.39
C ALA A 97 -6.69 -22.74 27.40
N GLY A 98 -7.29 -23.94 27.31
CA GLY A 98 -7.73 -24.73 28.47
C GLY A 98 -9.07 -25.46 28.28
N GLY A 99 -9.06 -26.78 28.03
CA GLY A 99 -10.25 -27.61 28.25
C GLY A 99 -10.40 -28.87 27.41
N ASP A 100 -9.85 -29.97 27.90
CA ASP A 100 -9.85 -31.33 27.37
C ASP A 100 -11.26 -32.01 27.38
N LYS A 101 -11.53 -32.81 26.34
CA LYS A 101 -12.46 -33.98 26.25
C LYS A 101 -13.90 -33.89 26.78
N ARG A 102 -14.88 -34.21 25.91
CA ARG A 102 -15.57 -35.52 25.94
C ARG A 102 -16.48 -35.81 24.73
N LYS A 103 -16.40 -37.08 24.34
CA LYS A 103 -17.09 -37.88 23.32
C LYS A 103 -18.55 -38.15 23.67
N MET A 104 -19.44 -38.25 22.67
CA MET A 104 -20.58 -39.20 22.50
C MET A 104 -21.45 -38.70 21.33
N SER A 105 -21.34 -39.25 20.12
CA SER A 105 -21.92 -40.51 19.60
C SER A 105 -23.40 -40.42 19.19
N VAL A 106 -23.65 -40.98 17.99
CA VAL A 106 -24.90 -41.58 17.48
C VAL A 106 -25.80 -40.68 16.62
N GLY A 107 -25.96 -41.09 15.35
CA GLY A 107 -27.23 -40.99 14.63
C GLY A 107 -27.20 -40.35 13.25
N GLY A 108 -26.83 -41.11 12.20
CA GLY A 108 -27.44 -40.90 10.87
C GLY A 108 -28.91 -41.39 10.87
N PRO A 109 -29.66 -41.42 9.74
CA PRO A 109 -29.25 -41.25 8.35
C PRO A 109 -30.19 -40.41 7.44
N LYS A 110 -29.80 -40.31 6.17
CA LYS A 110 -30.49 -39.76 4.98
C LYS A 110 -31.95 -40.24 4.74
N LYS A 111 -32.70 -39.43 3.95
CA LYS A 111 -33.83 -39.67 2.99
C LYS A 111 -34.98 -38.67 3.26
N LYS A 112 -35.84 -38.12 2.36
CA LYS A 112 -36.38 -38.35 0.98
C LYS A 112 -36.83 -36.96 0.43
N ARG A 113 -36.67 -36.61 -0.86
CA ARG A 113 -37.61 -36.70 -2.03
C ARG A 113 -39.00 -36.00 -1.92
N LYS A 114 -39.32 -35.24 -3.01
CA LYS A 114 -40.60 -34.70 -3.55
C LYS A 114 -41.24 -33.54 -2.78
N GLU A 115 -41.75 -32.47 -3.41
CA GLU A 115 -42.85 -32.36 -4.40
C GLU A 115 -42.77 -30.95 -5.08
N SER A 116 -42.77 -30.77 -6.41
CA SER A 116 -43.86 -30.53 -7.38
C SER A 116 -44.88 -29.43 -7.05
N VAL A 117 -45.38 -28.77 -8.12
CA VAL A 117 -46.49 -27.77 -8.24
C VAL A 117 -45.98 -26.32 -8.09
N ARG A 118 -46.05 -25.42 -9.08
CA ARG A 118 -46.94 -25.22 -10.24
C ARG A 118 -46.18 -24.49 -11.35
#